data_AF-A0A9P0HY13-F1
#
_entry.id   AF-A0A9P0HY13-F1
#
_cell.length_a   1.000
_cell.length_b   1.000
_cell.length_c   1.000
_cell.angle_alpha   90.00
_cell.angle_beta   90.00
_cell.angle_gamma   90.00
#
_symmetry.space_group_name_H-M   'P 1'
#
loop_
_entity.id
_entity.type
_entity.pdbx_description
1 polymer ?
#
loop_
_entity_poly.entity_id
_entity_poly.type
_entity_poly.pdbx_seq_one_letter_code
_entity_poly.pdbx_strand_id
1 'polypeptide(L)'
;MIVRKVVTSLIIIGLAAEVWSHVDMETEDFYFPLEPIINYCLFADQCLHDYITICGQDNLGITRMFVDLCDLNEYNCDEKKQYRHVTMNTCKYELGAAP
;
A
#
# COMPACT_ATOMS: atom_id res chain seq x y z
N MET A 1 46.85 -5.58 -24.25
CA MET A 1 45.86 -6.48 -23.60
C MET A 1 45.10 -5.81 -22.45
N ILE A 2 45.76 -5.02 -21.60
CA ILE A 2 45.15 -4.31 -20.45
C ILE A 2 44.08 -3.29 -20.90
N VAL A 3 44.40 -2.46 -21.89
CA VAL A 3 43.48 -1.42 -22.41
C VAL A 3 42.15 -2.03 -22.90
N ARG A 4 42.19 -3.18 -23.58
CA ARG A 4 40.99 -3.86 -24.08
C ARG A 4 40.11 -4.39 -22.94
N LYS A 5 40.71 -4.88 -21.85
CA LYS A 5 39.99 -5.33 -20.64
C LYS A 5 39.33 -4.17 -19.90
N VAL A 6 40.02 -3.03 -19.79
CA VAL A 6 39.50 -1.82 -19.14
C VAL A 6 38.29 -1.27 -19.90
N VAL A 7 38.38 -1.19 -21.23
CA VAL A 7 37.27 -0.71 -22.07
C VAL A 7 36.05 -1.62 -21.97
N THR A 8 36.24 -2.95 -22.00
CA THR A 8 35.12 -3.89 -21.85
C THR A 8 34.47 -3.80 -20.46
N SER A 9 35.24 -3.60 -19.40
CA SER A 9 34.68 -3.44 -18.05
C SER A 9 33.87 -2.17 -17.89
N LEU A 10 34.32 -1.04 -18.47
CA LEU A 10 33.57 0.22 -18.42
C LEU A 10 32.23 0.14 -19.16
N ILE A 11 32.18 -0.57 -20.29
CA ILE A 11 30.94 -0.79 -21.05
C ILE A 11 29.94 -1.62 -20.23
N ILE A 12 30.40 -2.69 -19.56
CA ILE A 12 29.54 -3.55 -18.73
C ILE A 12 28.97 -2.78 -17.53
N ILE A 13 29.79 -1.95 -16.88
CA ILE A 13 29.36 -1.14 -15.73
C ILE A 13 28.33 -0.08 -16.16
N GLY A 14 28.53 0.57 -17.31
CA GLY A 14 27.57 1.54 -17.86
C GLY A 14 26.21 0.90 -18.18
N LEU A 15 26.21 -0.26 -18.84
CA LEU A 15 24.99 -1.01 -19.14
C LEU A 15 24.26 -1.48 -17.87
N ALA A 16 24.98 -1.91 -16.84
CA ALA A 16 24.37 -2.33 -15.58
C ALA A 16 23.71 -1.16 -14.82
N ALA A 17 24.28 0.05 -14.91
CA ALA A 17 23.70 1.24 -14.29
C ALA A 17 22.37 1.66 -14.94
N GLU A 18 22.28 1.59 -16.28
CA GLU A 18 21.03 1.88 -17.01
C GLU A 18 19.92 0.86 -16.73
N VAL A 19 20.27 -0.41 -16.51
CA VAL A 19 19.31 -1.47 -16.16
C VAL A 19 18.72 -1.25 -14.77
N TRP A 20 19.53 -0.79 -13.80
CA TRP A 20 19.02 -0.51 -12.44
C TRP A 20 18.09 0.70 -12.41
N SER A 21 18.38 1.77 -13.15
CA SER A 21 17.50 2.95 -13.14
C SER A 21 16.11 2.70 -13.75
N HIS A 22 15.95 1.68 -14.60
CA HIS A 22 14.64 1.31 -15.14
C HIS A 22 13.81 0.45 -14.16
N VAL A 23 14.44 -0.23 -13.21
CA VAL A 23 13.72 -1.09 -12.25
C VAL A 23 13.08 -0.30 -11.12
N ASP A 24 13.61 0.89 -10.80
CA ASP A 24 13.14 1.69 -9.66
C ASP A 24 11.99 2.67 -9.97
N MET A 25 11.39 2.63 -11.17
CA MET A 25 10.41 3.65 -11.64
C MET A 25 9.01 3.09 -11.97
N GLU A 26 8.57 1.98 -11.37
CA GLU A 26 7.19 1.47 -11.57
C GLU A 26 6.45 1.10 -10.27
N THR A 27 6.99 1.41 -9.09
CA THR A 27 6.38 0.99 -7.81
C THR A 27 5.66 2.09 -7.03
N GLU A 28 5.74 3.36 -7.44
CA GLU A 28 5.17 4.49 -6.69
C GLU A 28 3.82 5.01 -7.22
N ASP A 29 3.39 4.56 -8.40
CA ASP A 29 2.09 4.93 -8.99
C ASP A 29 1.17 3.71 -9.14
N PHE A 30 0.83 3.06 -8.02
CA PHE A 30 -0.29 2.12 -7.98
C PHE A 30 -1.63 2.88 -8.13
N TYR A 31 -1.83 3.51 -9.29
CA TYR A 31 -3.13 3.82 -9.84
C TYR A 31 -3.76 2.49 -10.21
N PHE A 32 -4.48 1.86 -9.27
CA PHE A 32 -5.10 0.54 -9.42
C PHE A 32 -6.05 0.54 -10.64
N PRO A 33 -5.64 0.00 -11.81
CA PRO A 33 -6.51 -0.05 -12.95
C PRO A 33 -7.39 -1.28 -12.75
N LEU A 34 -8.68 -1.05 -12.49
CA LEU A 34 -9.74 -2.06 -12.39
C LEU A 34 -9.65 -2.96 -11.15
N GLU A 35 -9.82 -2.38 -9.95
CA GLU A 35 -10.19 -3.22 -8.82
C GLU A 35 -11.53 -3.91 -9.10
N PRO A 36 -11.67 -5.21 -8.78
CA PRO A 36 -12.97 -5.87 -8.85
C PRO A 36 -13.97 -5.09 -7.98
N ILE A 37 -15.25 -5.09 -8.35
CA ILE A 37 -16.29 -4.46 -7.52
C ILE A 37 -16.29 -5.19 -6.17
N ILE A 38 -15.67 -4.57 -5.15
CA ILE A 38 -15.56 -5.13 -3.82
C ILE A 38 -16.92 -4.97 -3.13
N ASN A 39 -17.58 -6.09 -2.84
CA ASN A 39 -18.81 -6.08 -2.05
C ASN A 39 -18.45 -6.14 -0.55
N TYR A 40 -18.16 -4.97 0.02
CA TYR A 40 -17.83 -4.86 1.45
C TYR A 40 -18.91 -5.39 2.38
N CYS A 41 -20.19 -5.30 1.99
CA CYS A 41 -21.30 -5.80 2.79
C CYS A 41 -21.26 -7.32 2.95
N LEU A 42 -20.88 -8.04 1.88
CA LEU A 42 -20.74 -9.49 1.91
C LEU A 42 -19.53 -9.93 2.75
N PHE A 43 -18.46 -9.14 2.75
CA PHE A 43 -17.29 -9.40 3.57
C PHE A 43 -17.57 -9.14 5.05
N ALA A 44 -18.24 -8.03 5.38
CA ALA A 44 -18.68 -7.72 6.73
C ALA A 44 -19.55 -8.83 7.33
N ASP A 45 -20.55 -9.32 6.59
CA ASP A 45 -21.50 -10.35 7.04
C ASP A 45 -20.84 -11.71 7.38
N GLN A 46 -19.74 -12.04 6.70
CA GLN A 46 -18.99 -13.30 6.91
C GLN A 46 -17.76 -13.14 7.80
N CYS A 47 -17.48 -11.93 8.26
CA CYS A 47 -16.27 -11.62 9.01
C CYS A 47 -16.38 -12.08 10.47
N LEU A 48 -15.26 -12.49 11.05
CA LEU A 48 -15.15 -12.81 12.47
C LEU A 48 -14.33 -11.73 13.14
N HIS A 49 -14.95 -10.98 14.07
CA HIS A 49 -14.28 -9.94 14.83
C HIS A 49 -13.17 -10.54 15.71
N ASP A 50 -11.93 -10.11 15.46
CA ASP A 50 -10.75 -10.44 16.26
C ASP A 50 -10.37 -9.32 17.23
N TYR A 51 -10.99 -8.13 17.10
CA TYR A 51 -10.74 -6.93 17.89
C TYR A 51 -9.28 -6.45 17.86
N ILE A 52 -8.54 -6.81 16.81
CA ILE A 52 -7.18 -6.32 16.58
C ILE A 52 -7.26 -5.01 15.81
N THR A 53 -6.91 -3.91 16.48
CA THR A 53 -6.98 -2.57 15.89
C THR A 53 -6.16 -2.48 14.61
N ILE A 54 -6.73 -1.87 13.57
CA ILE A 54 -6.09 -1.65 12.27
C ILE A 54 -6.18 -0.19 11.83
N CYS A 55 -5.31 0.17 10.89
CA CYS A 55 -5.38 1.44 10.18
C CYS A 55 -5.98 1.25 8.78
N GLY A 56 -6.99 2.05 8.44
CA GLY A 56 -7.51 2.15 7.09
C GLY A 56 -7.13 3.47 6.43
N GLN A 57 -6.89 3.46 5.12
CA GLN A 57 -6.68 4.66 4.30
C GLN A 57 -7.58 4.65 3.06
N ASP A 58 -8.19 5.78 2.72
CA ASP A 58 -8.97 5.93 1.48
C ASP A 58 -8.10 6.36 0.29
N ASN A 59 -8.72 6.47 -0.89
CA ASN A 59 -8.05 6.89 -2.12
C ASN A 59 -7.57 8.36 -2.13
N LEU A 60 -8.05 9.18 -1.19
CA LEU A 60 -7.62 10.57 -1.00
C LEU A 60 -6.49 10.67 0.05
N GLY A 61 -6.05 9.54 0.60
CA GLY A 61 -5.02 9.46 1.63
C GLY A 61 -5.53 9.76 3.04
N ILE A 62 -6.85 9.91 3.25
CA ILE A 62 -7.46 10.11 4.57
C ILE A 62 -7.36 8.81 5.35
N THR A 63 -6.74 8.88 6.52
CA THR A 63 -6.52 7.74 7.40
C THR A 63 -7.54 7.70 8.53
N ARG A 64 -7.96 6.50 8.93
CA ARG A 64 -8.84 6.27 10.07
C ARG A 64 -8.47 4.97 10.76
N MET A 65 -8.57 4.96 12.09
CA MET A 65 -8.43 3.75 12.90
C MET A 65 -9.76 2.99 12.97
N PHE A 66 -9.69 1.66 12.87
CA PHE A 66 -10.83 0.75 13.01
C PHE A 66 -10.52 -0.27 14.11
N VAL A 67 -11.56 -0.75 14.80
CA VAL A 67 -11.40 -1.70 15.91
C VAL A 67 -10.88 -3.04 15.39
N ASP A 68 -11.36 -3.49 14.25
CA ASP A 68 -10.74 -4.56 13.45
C ASP A 68 -11.02 -4.43 11.94
N LEU A 69 -10.66 -5.47 11.18
CA LEU A 69 -10.89 -5.53 9.73
C LEU A 69 -12.37 -5.65 9.36
N CYS A 70 -13.19 -6.27 10.21
CA CYS A 70 -14.62 -6.39 9.99
C CYS A 70 -15.28 -5.02 10.09
N ASP A 71 -14.95 -4.24 11.12
CA ASP A 71 -15.45 -2.86 11.29
C ASP A 71 -15.08 -1.96 10.11
N LEU A 72 -13.88 -2.15 9.53
CA LEU A 72 -13.49 -1.44 8.31
C LEU A 72 -14.39 -1.81 7.12
N ASN A 73 -14.71 -3.08 6.96
CA ASN A 73 -15.60 -3.55 5.88
C ASN A 73 -17.04 -3.08 6.10
N GLU A 74 -17.54 -3.12 7.34
CA GLU A 74 -18.86 -2.58 7.71
C GLU A 74 -18.96 -1.09 7.37
N TYR A 75 -17.95 -0.31 7.78
CA TYR A 75 -17.90 1.12 7.47
C TYR A 75 -17.89 1.40 5.96
N ASN A 76 -17.11 0.63 5.19
CA ASN A 76 -17.11 0.76 3.73
C ASN A 76 -18.46 0.39 3.11
N CYS A 77 -19.15 -0.62 3.63
CA CYS A 77 -20.48 -1.00 3.20
C CYS A 77 -21.51 0.10 3.48
N ASP A 78 -21.54 0.62 4.70
CA ASP A 78 -22.55 1.56 5.18
C ASP A 78 -22.38 2.93 4.54
N GLU A 79 -21.15 3.47 4.60
CA GLU A 79 -20.84 4.83 4.15
C GLU A 79 -20.49 4.93 2.66
N LYS A 80 -20.53 3.80 1.94
CA LYS A 80 -20.10 3.68 0.54
C LYS A 80 -18.68 4.22 0.33
N LYS A 81 -17.80 3.91 1.28
CA LYS A 81 -16.38 4.28 1.27
C LYS A 81 -15.52 3.10 0.81
N GLN A 82 -14.24 3.40 0.57
CA GLN A 82 -13.25 2.43 0.09
C GLN A 82 -11.94 2.59 0.87
N TYR A 83 -12.02 2.48 2.20
CA TYR A 83 -10.83 2.39 3.04
C TYR A 83 -10.16 1.03 2.80
N ARG A 84 -8.83 1.01 2.77
CA ARG A 84 -8.03 -0.20 2.70
C ARG A 84 -7.14 -0.31 3.91
N HIS A 85 -6.96 -1.53 4.41
CA HIS A 85 -6.00 -1.78 5.48
C HIS A 85 -4.59 -1.40 5.02
N VAL A 86 -3.94 -0.54 5.78
CA VAL A 86 -2.56 -0.10 5.58
C VAL A 86 -1.77 -0.31 6.86
N THR A 87 -0.44 -0.10 6.79
CA THR A 87 0.40 -0.25 7.97
C THR A 87 -0.05 0.66 9.12
N MET A 88 0.09 0.18 10.34
CA MET A 88 -0.35 0.93 11.52
C MET A 88 0.31 2.31 11.64
N ASN A 89 1.55 2.45 11.18
CA ASN A 89 2.27 3.73 11.18
C ASN A 89 1.66 4.80 10.25
N THR A 90 0.81 4.40 9.29
CA THR A 90 0.13 5.31 8.36
C THR A 90 -0.91 6.15 9.10
N CYS A 91 -1.69 5.51 9.97
CA CYS A 91 -2.48 6.22 10.96
C CYS A 91 -1.51 6.70 12.02
N LYS A 92 -1.17 7.98 12.01
CA LYS A 92 -0.43 8.56 13.12
C LYS A 92 -1.24 8.24 14.38
N TYR A 93 -0.70 7.39 15.24
CA TYR A 93 -1.27 7.18 16.56
C TYR A 93 -1.27 8.56 17.22
N GLU A 94 -2.41 9.24 17.25
CA GLU A 94 -2.66 10.36 18.13
C GLU A 94 -2.73 9.76 19.54
N LEU A 95 -1.56 9.40 20.09
CA LEU A 95 -1.35 9.11 21.50
C LEU A 95 -1.58 10.42 22.26
N GLY A 96 -2.84 10.81 22.45
CA GLY A 96 -3.17 11.93 23.33
C GLY A 96 -4.35 12.78 22.88
N ALA A 97 -5.57 12.24 22.96
CA ALA A 97 -6.75 13.05 23.21
C ALA A 97 -7.93 12.17 23.67
N ALA A 98 -7.76 11.48 24.80
CA ALA A 98 -8.91 11.17 25.65
C ALA A 98 -8.99 12.30 26.69
N PRO A 99 -10.13 13.01 26.82
CA PRO A 99 -10.34 13.99 27.90
C PRO A 99 -10.39 13.34 29.28
#